data_AF-A0A9D5R5W2-F1
#
_entry.id   AF-A0A9D5R5W2-F1
#
_cell.length_a   1.000
_cell.length_b   1.000
_cell.length_c   1.000
_cell.angle_alpha   90.00
_cell.angle_beta   90.00
_cell.angle_gamma   90.00
#
_symmetry.space_group_name_H-M   'P 1'
#
loop_
_entity.id
_entity.type
_entity.pdbx_description
1 polymer ?
#
loop_
_entity_poly.entity_id
_entity_poly.type
_entity_poly.pdbx_seq_one_letter_code
_entity_poly.pdbx_strand_id
1 'polypeptide(L)'
;MCSFFVSAQTKNITSSEIRWKAYKTLKAESMSHDGTVKLKSGNLTFNGNELTGGNFIINMNTIDAEDMNENPKQKKVLGKSPEKRRFL
;
A
#
# COMPACT_ATOMS: atom_id res chain seq x y z
N MET A 1 43.52 -4.07 -18.35
CA MET A 1 42.30 -3.73 -17.58
C MET A 1 41.13 -4.39 -18.28
N CYS A 2 40.53 -5.44 -17.72
CA CYS A 2 39.29 -6.01 -18.27
C CYS A 2 38.13 -5.09 -17.90
N SER A 3 37.47 -4.52 -18.89
CA SER A 3 36.25 -3.72 -18.69
C SER A 3 35.08 -4.67 -18.46
N PHE A 4 34.49 -4.63 -17.27
CA PHE A 4 33.21 -5.28 -17.00
C PHE A 4 32.11 -4.35 -17.52
N PHE A 5 31.44 -4.74 -18.61
CA PHE A 5 30.23 -4.06 -19.04
C PHE A 5 29.09 -4.47 -18.10
N VAL A 6 28.60 -3.52 -17.30
CA VAL A 6 27.37 -3.72 -16.54
C VAL A 6 26.22 -3.69 -17.55
N SER A 7 25.53 -4.83 -17.68
CA SER A 7 24.27 -4.90 -18.43
C SER A 7 23.10 -4.68 -17.47
N ALA A 8 22.00 -4.13 -17.99
CA ALA A 8 20.80 -3.92 -17.20
C ALA A 8 20.30 -5.25 -16.60
N GLN A 9 20.07 -5.27 -15.28
CA GLN A 9 19.63 -6.44 -14.54
C GLN A 9 18.18 -6.28 -14.11
N THR A 10 17.34 -7.26 -14.43
CA THR A 10 15.95 -7.31 -13.98
C THR A 10 15.84 -8.21 -12.76
N LYS A 11 15.33 -7.67 -11.64
CA LYS A 11 15.10 -8.40 -10.39
C LYS A 11 13.62 -8.57 -10.11
N ASN A 12 13.23 -9.79 -9.77
CA ASN A 12 11.89 -10.13 -9.31
C ASN A 12 11.72 -9.71 -7.85
N ILE A 13 10.65 -8.96 -7.56
CA ILE A 13 10.27 -8.61 -6.19
C ILE A 13 9.33 -9.71 -5.68
N THR A 14 9.81 -10.54 -4.76
CA THR A 14 9.05 -11.63 -4.14
C THR A 14 8.49 -11.27 -2.76
N SER A 15 9.07 -10.26 -2.10
CA SER A 15 8.56 -9.73 -0.84
C SER A 15 8.71 -8.22 -0.85
N SER A 16 7.60 -7.52 -0.76
CA SER A 16 7.57 -6.07 -0.59
C SER A 16 6.28 -5.67 0.11
N GLU A 17 6.42 -4.80 1.09
CA GLU A 17 5.31 -4.14 1.76
C GLU A 17 5.05 -2.79 1.09
N ILE A 18 3.83 -2.56 0.63
CA ILE A 18 3.42 -1.27 0.09
C ILE A 18 2.53 -0.61 1.14
N ARG A 19 2.98 0.53 1.65
CA ARG A 19 2.21 1.35 2.59
C ARG A 19 1.48 2.45 1.83
N TRP A 20 0.20 2.65 2.13
CA TRP A 20 -0.62 3.69 1.52
C TRP A 20 -1.10 4.65 2.59
N LYS A 21 -1.25 5.92 2.21
CA LYS A 21 -1.85 6.96 3.05
C LYS A 21 -2.82 7.78 2.21
N ALA A 22 -4.09 7.80 2.59
CA ALA A 22 -5.15 8.53 1.92
C ALA A 22 -5.70 9.63 2.83
N TYR A 23 -6.09 10.76 2.27
CA TYR A 23 -6.66 11.89 3.00
C TYR A 23 -8.04 12.21 2.43
N LYS A 24 -9.04 12.42 3.30
CA LYS A 24 -10.41 12.73 2.88
C LYS A 24 -10.53 14.14 2.29
N THR A 25 -9.90 15.15 2.92
CA THR A 25 -9.88 16.56 2.48
C THR A 25 -8.62 17.28 3.02
N LEU A 26 -8.16 18.35 2.35
CA LEU A 26 -7.09 19.30 2.78
C LEU A 26 -5.90 18.72 3.58
N LYS A 27 -5.41 17.53 3.23
CA LYS A 27 -4.28 16.87 3.92
C LYS A 27 -4.33 16.97 5.46
N ALA A 28 -5.54 16.97 6.03
CA ALA A 28 -5.69 17.04 7.47
C ALA A 28 -5.33 15.67 8.04
N GLU A 29 -4.28 15.61 8.86
CA GLU A 29 -3.80 14.38 9.50
C GLU A 29 -4.92 13.69 10.30
N SER A 30 -5.85 14.47 10.86
CA SER A 30 -7.03 14.00 11.60
C SER A 30 -8.09 13.30 10.74
N MET A 31 -7.99 13.34 9.41
CA MET A 31 -8.89 12.69 8.46
C MET A 31 -8.08 11.94 7.40
N SER A 32 -7.00 11.30 7.85
CA SER A 32 -6.18 10.41 7.04
C SER A 32 -6.40 8.96 7.44
N HIS A 33 -6.31 8.07 6.47
CA HIS A 33 -6.23 6.63 6.69
C HIS A 33 -4.88 6.17 6.19
N ASP A 34 -4.25 5.28 6.94
CA ASP A 34 -3.04 4.61 6.52
C ASP A 34 -3.18 3.10 6.68
N GLY A 35 -2.42 2.39 5.86
CA GLY A 35 -2.43 0.94 5.91
C GLY A 35 -1.50 0.32 4.89
N THR A 36 -1.69 -0.97 4.68
CA THR A 36 -0.82 -1.78 3.85
C THR A 36 -1.58 -2.42 2.71
N VAL A 37 -0.87 -2.72 1.61
CA VAL A 37 -1.37 -3.54 0.52
C VAL A 37 -0.26 -4.47 0.05
N LYS A 38 -0.59 -5.73 -0.21
CA LYS A 38 0.41 -6.72 -0.63
C LYS A 38 0.67 -6.64 -2.12
N LEU A 39 1.94 -6.82 -2.47
CA LEU A 39 2.35 -6.99 -3.85
C LEU A 39 1.99 -8.41 -4.33
N LYS A 40 1.43 -8.51 -5.54
CA LYS A 40 1.21 -9.79 -6.21
C LYS A 40 2.47 -10.26 -6.93
N SER A 41 3.10 -9.35 -7.67
CA SER A 41 4.35 -9.59 -8.40
C SER A 41 4.95 -8.27 -8.86
N GLY A 42 6.27 -8.16 -8.97
CA GLY A 42 6.90 -6.99 -9.56
C GLY A 42 8.27 -7.30 -10.12
N ASN A 43 8.71 -6.49 -11.07
CA ASN A 43 10.03 -6.52 -11.66
C ASN A 43 10.61 -5.11 -11.64
N LEU A 44 11.85 -5.00 -11.17
CA LEU A 44 12.62 -3.77 -11.20
C LEU A 44 13.80 -3.96 -12.13
N THR A 45 14.06 -2.97 -12.96
CA THR A 45 15.19 -2.92 -13.88
C THR A 45 16.23 -1.97 -13.31
N PHE A 46 17.43 -2.48 -13.11
CA PHE A 46 18.58 -1.72 -12.64
C PHE A 46 19.61 -1.59 -13.74
N ASN A 47 20.17 -0.39 -13.93
CA ASN A 47 21.38 -0.19 -14.72
C ASN A 47 22.54 0.11 -13.76
N GLY A 48 23.34 -0.91 -13.47
CA GLY A 48 24.33 -0.84 -12.39
C GLY A 48 23.65 -0.66 -11.04
N ASN A 49 23.83 0.53 -10.45
CA ASN A 49 23.26 0.90 -9.14
C ASN A 49 22.00 1.77 -9.25
N GLU A 50 21.62 2.20 -10.46
CA GLU A 50 20.46 3.07 -10.67
C GLU A 50 19.22 2.24 -11.03
N LEU A 51 18.11 2.52 -10.36
CA LEU A 51 16.79 1.99 -10.71
C LEU A 51 16.26 2.76 -11.92
N THR A 52 16.18 2.13 -13.09
CA THR A 52 15.77 2.78 -14.34
C THR A 52 14.31 2.54 -14.71
N GLY A 53 13.66 1.57 -14.05
CA GLY A 53 12.24 1.34 -14.25
C GLY A 53 11.76 0.05 -13.59
N GLY A 54 10.50 -0.30 -13.86
CA GLY A 54 9.91 -1.52 -13.36
C GLY A 54 8.41 -1.56 -13.57
N ASN A 55 7.82 -2.73 -13.37
CA ASN A 55 6.39 -2.92 -13.34
C ASN A 55 6.02 -3.72 -12.09
N PHE A 56 4.91 -3.37 -11.45
CA PHE A 56 4.42 -4.07 -10.28
C PHE A 56 2.91 -4.20 -10.33
N ILE A 57 2.42 -5.37 -9.92
CA ILE A 57 1.01 -5.71 -9.84
C ILE A 57 0.66 -5.80 -8.36
N ILE A 58 -0.24 -4.94 -7.92
CA ILE A 58 -0.73 -4.90 -6.54
C ILE A 58 -1.93 -5.82 -6.41
N ASN A 59 -2.00 -6.59 -5.32
CA ASN A 59 -3.20 -7.34 -4.98
C ASN A 59 -4.14 -6.47 -4.13
N MET A 60 -5.07 -5.76 -4.78
CA MET A 60 -6.01 -4.87 -4.09
C MET A 60 -6.97 -5.60 -3.13
N ASN A 61 -7.15 -6.91 -3.27
CA ASN A 61 -7.95 -7.69 -2.30
C ASN A 61 -7.25 -7.82 -0.93
N THR A 62 -6.00 -7.39 -0.83
CA THR A 62 -5.20 -7.45 0.41
C THR A 62 -5.00 -6.09 1.06
N ILE A 63 -5.69 -5.06 0.57
CA ILE A 63 -5.63 -3.75 1.18
C ILE A 63 -6.21 -3.82 2.59
N ASP A 64 -5.43 -3.38 3.56
CA ASP A 64 -5.84 -3.27 4.96
C ASP A 64 -5.60 -1.83 5.44
N ALA A 65 -6.45 -1.37 6.35
CA ALA A 65 -6.38 -0.06 6.97
C ALA A 65 -5.91 -0.26 8.42
N GLU A 66 -4.63 0.02 8.66
CA GLU A 66 -3.98 -0.29 9.94
C GLU A 66 -4.32 0.73 11.02
N ASP A 67 -4.72 1.94 10.64
CA ASP A 67 -5.23 2.99 11.53
C ASP A 67 -6.43 2.51 12.38
N MET A 68 -7.12 1.47 11.92
CA MET A 68 -8.28 0.88 12.59
C MET A 68 -7.96 -0.39 13.40
N ASN A 69 -6.73 -0.91 13.32
CA ASN A 69 -6.32 -2.13 14.03
C ASN A 69 -6.01 -1.88 15.52
N GLU A 70 -5.97 -0.63 15.96
CA GLU A 70 -5.65 -0.22 17.32
C GLU A 70 -6.82 -0.44 18.31
N ASN A 71 -8.06 -0.59 17.82
CA ASN A 71 -9.24 -0.71 18.68
C ASN A 71 -10.29 -1.71 18.14
N PRO A 72 -10.16 -3.03 18.41
CA PRO A 72 -11.15 -4.05 18.02
C PRO A 72 -12.55 -3.81 18.61
N LYS A 73 -12.69 -2.93 19.61
CA LYS A 73 -13.99 -2.52 20.19
C LYS A 73 -14.79 -1.58 19.28
N GLN A 74 -14.14 -0.75 18.45
CA GLN A 74 -14.82 0.22 17.58
C GLN A 74 -15.46 -0.43 16.34
N LYS A 75 -14.85 -1.50 15.81
CA LYS A 75 -15.41 -2.31 14.71
C LYS A 75 -16.80 -2.89 15.04
N LYS A 76 -17.09 -3.16 16.32
CA LYS A 76 -18.38 -3.74 16.78
C LYS A 76 -19.48 -2.69 17.01
N VAL A 77 -19.13 -1.43 17.25
CA VAL A 77 -20.09 -0.35 17.54
C VAL A 77 -20.69 0.24 16.26
N LEU A 78 -19.94 0.25 15.15
CA LEU A 78 -20.42 0.76 13.85
C LEU A 78 -21.48 -0.15 13.18
N GLY A 79 -21.54 -1.44 13.54
CA GLY A 79 -22.62 -2.34 13.12
C GLY A 79 -23.93 -2.18 13.92
N LYS A 80 -23.92 -1.36 14.99
CA LYS A 80 -25.08 -1.14 15.87
C LYS A 80 -25.34 0.35 16.15
N SER A 81 -24.94 1.27 15.27
CA SER A 81 -25.36 2.66 15.41
C SER A 81 -26.87 2.78 15.10
N PRO A 82 -27.71 3.22 16.05
CA PRO A 82 -29.16 3.34 15.86
C PRO A 82 -29.57 4.55 15.00
N GLU A 83 -28.62 5.25 14.38
CA GLU A 83 -28.87 6.50 13.66
C GLU A 83 -29.46 6.30 12.24
N LYS A 84 -29.51 5.07 11.71
CA LYS A 84 -30.15 4.77 10.42
C LYS A 84 -31.66 4.44 10.50
N ARG A 85 -32.37 4.92 11.53
CA ARG A 85 -33.83 4.80 11.67
C ARG A 85 -34.56 6.14 11.78
N ARG A 86 -34.12 7.19 11.07
CA ARG A 86 -35.00 8.35 10.79
C ARG A 86 -34.75 8.88 9.39
N PHE A 87 -35.30 8.18 8.41
CA PHE A 87 -35.91 8.83 7.26
C PHE A 87 -37.38 9.04 7.62
N LEU A 88 -37.72 10.28 7.98
CA LEU A 88 -38.99 10.98 7.85
C LEU A 88 -38.72 12.42 8.27
#